data_AF-A0A318I176-F1
#
_entry.id   AF-A0A318I176-F1
#
_cell.length_a   1.000
_cell.length_b   1.000
_cell.length_c   1.000
_cell.angle_alpha   90.00
_cell.angle_beta   90.00
_cell.angle_gamma   90.00
#
_symmetry.space_group_name_H-M   'P 1'
#
loop_
_entity.id
_entity.type
_entity.pdbx_description
1 polymer ?
#
loop_
_entity_poly.entity_id
_entity_poly.type
_entity_poly.pdbx_seq_one_letter_code
_entity_poly.pdbx_strand_id
1 'polypeptide(L)'
;MQAVYADTLRWRDSVAPAATSSDSRSGAGFAAGGVVAAEPCLSLSDMALTAAQTLIAALPPAQTAPPDQIIVCANSFEHDLALSCACRLHHALGSNRSPFAIGLLHGVSPLMALDAAMALMAADTQLSTILIVAAERWRAPFSRRVGALAVLSDGAAALLVARRPGPGWCVRHLSIQTPCGAYPLATETNYVDTVTLAHVIGETCARVELGPAELDWIVPAAINPRLIHEVSVRCALPAERVWADEDAPGCFGVADLPVRLDGLLRSIAPVSHQHMLVWSAGFQGQVGCALLEFCGDAP
;
A
#
# COMPACT_ATOMS: atom_id res chain seq x y z
N MET A 1 -16.00 3.27 28.24
CA MET A 1 -16.27 4.72 28.36
C MET A 1 -15.21 5.42 27.53
N GLN A 2 -15.60 6.28 26.59
CA GLN A 2 -14.67 7.01 25.71
C GLN A 2 -14.79 8.49 26.03
N ALA A 3 -13.66 9.18 26.17
CA ALA A 3 -13.61 10.63 26.32
C ALA A 3 -13.28 11.26 24.95
N VAL A 4 -13.97 12.35 24.61
CA VAL A 4 -13.72 13.12 23.38
C VAL A 4 -13.16 14.48 23.78
N TYR A 5 -11.99 14.81 23.25
CA TYR A 5 -11.33 16.10 23.45
C TYR A 5 -11.22 16.80 22.09
N ALA A 6 -11.45 18.11 22.04
CA ALA A 6 -11.43 18.89 20.79
C ALA A 6 -10.73 20.24 20.99
N ASP A 7 -10.00 20.66 19.97
CA ASP A 7 -9.35 21.98 19.86
C ASP A 7 -9.41 22.42 18.37
N THR A 8 -9.11 23.69 18.07
CA THR A 8 -9.17 24.22 16.70
C THR A 8 -8.04 25.20 16.43
N LEU A 9 -7.25 24.93 15.38
CA LEU A 9 -6.36 25.94 14.81
C LEU A 9 -7.20 26.88 13.92
N ARG A 10 -7.36 28.14 14.34
CA ARG A 10 -7.98 29.19 13.53
C ARG A 10 -6.89 30.04 12.89
N TRP A 11 -6.85 30.08 11.56
CA TRP A 11 -5.99 31.01 10.83
C TRP A 11 -6.49 32.45 11.08
N ARG A 12 -5.58 33.37 11.40
CA ARG A 12 -5.91 34.81 11.41
C ARG A 12 -6.16 35.27 9.97
N ASP A 13 -7.02 36.27 9.78
CA ASP A 13 -7.29 36.94 8.50
C ASP A 13 -6.04 37.66 7.95
N SER A 14 -5.00 36.92 7.59
CA SER A 14 -3.88 37.43 6.81
C SER A 14 -4.11 37.04 5.36
N VAL A 15 -4.80 37.92 4.64
CA VAL A 15 -4.84 37.89 3.17
C VAL A 15 -3.41 38.17 2.68
N ALA A 16 -2.63 37.11 2.46
CA ALA A 16 -1.37 37.25 1.74
C ALA A 16 -1.71 37.44 0.25
N PRO A 17 -1.16 38.46 -0.44
CA PRO A 17 -1.33 38.58 -1.88
C PRO A 17 -0.69 37.38 -2.57
N ALA A 18 -1.37 36.83 -3.56
CA ALA A 18 -0.92 35.68 -4.34
C ALA A 18 0.47 35.96 -4.91
N ALA A 19 1.48 35.28 -4.37
CA ALA A 19 2.82 35.30 -4.94
C ALA A 19 2.77 34.58 -6.30
N THR A 20 3.01 35.33 -7.37
CA THR A 20 3.33 34.77 -8.68
C THR A 20 4.75 34.22 -8.62
N SER A 21 4.92 32.94 -8.32
CA SER A 21 6.21 32.27 -8.55
C SER A 21 6.27 31.80 -9.99
N SER A 22 7.02 32.54 -10.81
CA SER A 22 7.58 32.03 -12.06
C SER A 22 8.83 31.23 -11.70
N ASP A 23 8.70 29.91 -11.59
CA ASP A 23 9.88 29.04 -11.52
C ASP A 23 10.12 28.38 -12.87
N SER A 24 11.20 28.83 -13.52
CA SER A 24 11.82 28.21 -14.67
C SER A 24 12.35 26.83 -14.30
N ARG A 25 11.83 25.78 -14.93
CA ARG A 25 12.40 24.43 -14.85
C ARG A 25 13.50 24.28 -15.90
N SER A 26 14.75 24.16 -15.46
CA SER A 26 15.87 23.68 -16.27
C SER A 26 16.67 22.63 -15.51
N GLY A 27 16.93 21.49 -16.15
CA GLY A 27 17.88 20.49 -15.66
C GLY A 27 17.58 19.10 -16.21
N ALA A 28 18.45 18.61 -17.11
CA ALA A 28 18.27 17.44 -17.95
C ALA A 28 18.60 16.08 -17.28
N GLY A 29 17.96 15.02 -17.79
CA GLY A 29 18.41 13.60 -17.84
C GLY A 29 18.43 12.84 -16.50
N PHE A 30 17.76 11.70 -16.30
CA PHE A 30 17.43 10.60 -17.20
C PHE A 30 15.99 10.15 -16.99
N ALA A 31 15.29 9.75 -18.05
CA ALA A 31 14.08 8.94 -17.95
C ALA A 31 14.53 7.47 -17.92
N ALA A 32 14.13 6.72 -16.89
CA ALA A 32 13.98 5.29 -17.08
C ALA A 32 12.80 5.16 -18.06
N GLY A 33 13.03 4.56 -19.22
CA GLY A 33 12.02 4.31 -20.26
C GLY A 33 11.04 3.23 -19.82
N GLY A 34 10.29 3.48 -18.75
CA GLY A 34 9.22 2.61 -18.28
C GLY A 34 7.90 2.95 -18.97
N VAL A 35 7.15 1.91 -19.33
CA VAL A 35 5.74 2.04 -19.70
C VAL A 35 4.98 2.52 -18.45
N VAL A 36 4.13 3.54 -18.59
CA VAL A 36 3.30 4.06 -17.50
C VAL A 36 1.86 3.67 -17.80
N ALA A 37 1.21 2.95 -16.89
CA ALA A 37 -0.22 2.75 -16.99
C ALA A 37 -0.95 4.06 -16.62
N ALA A 38 -1.76 4.57 -17.53
CA ALA A 38 -2.58 5.76 -17.33
C ALA A 38 -4.02 5.42 -17.73
N GLU A 39 -4.95 5.51 -16.79
CA GLU A 39 -6.33 5.07 -16.98
C GLU A 39 -7.17 6.20 -17.61
N PRO A 40 -7.60 6.05 -18.88
CA PRO A 40 -8.26 7.13 -19.62
C PRO A 40 -9.69 7.40 -19.17
N CYS A 41 -10.44 6.38 -18.73
CA CYS A 41 -11.88 6.44 -18.62
C CYS A 41 -12.38 6.29 -17.18
N LEU A 42 -11.88 5.31 -16.45
CA LEU A 42 -12.40 4.94 -15.14
C LEU A 42 -12.03 5.96 -14.07
N SER A 43 -13.00 6.35 -13.23
CA SER A 43 -12.71 7.09 -11.98
C SER A 43 -11.88 6.25 -11.00
N LEU A 44 -11.32 6.90 -9.98
CA LEU A 44 -10.60 6.21 -8.90
C LEU A 44 -11.51 5.13 -8.27
N SER A 45 -12.74 5.51 -7.94
CA SER A 45 -13.76 4.59 -7.45
C SER A 45 -14.18 3.51 -8.45
N ASP A 46 -14.20 3.77 -9.76
CA ASP A 46 -14.53 2.75 -10.75
C ASP A 46 -13.44 1.66 -10.77
N MET A 47 -12.16 2.07 -10.76
CA MET A 47 -11.04 1.13 -10.67
C MET A 47 -11.10 0.34 -9.36
N ALA A 48 -11.31 1.03 -8.23
CA ALA A 48 -11.44 0.40 -6.91
C ALA A 48 -12.58 -0.62 -6.85
N LEU A 49 -13.77 -0.25 -7.35
CA LEU A 49 -14.94 -1.13 -7.37
C LEU A 49 -14.70 -2.33 -8.29
N THR A 50 -14.07 -2.12 -9.45
CA THR A 50 -13.72 -3.21 -10.38
C THR A 50 -12.77 -4.20 -9.72
N ALA A 51 -11.69 -3.72 -9.10
CA ALA A 51 -10.74 -4.58 -8.38
C ALA A 51 -11.39 -5.37 -7.25
N ALA A 52 -12.28 -4.73 -6.47
CA ALA A 52 -13.04 -5.38 -5.42
C ALA A 52 -13.96 -6.48 -5.96
N GLN A 53 -14.71 -6.19 -7.03
CA GLN A 53 -15.63 -7.15 -7.66
C GLN A 53 -14.87 -8.32 -8.29
N THR A 54 -13.74 -8.06 -8.95
CA THR A 54 -12.88 -9.12 -9.50
C THR A 54 -12.37 -10.04 -8.41
N LEU A 55 -11.90 -9.51 -7.28
CA LEU A 55 -11.50 -10.33 -6.15
C LEU A 55 -12.67 -11.16 -5.63
N ILE A 56 -13.81 -10.54 -5.33
CA ILE A 56 -14.99 -11.23 -4.80
C ILE A 56 -15.47 -12.34 -5.74
N ALA A 57 -15.44 -12.12 -7.05
CA ALA A 57 -15.82 -13.11 -8.05
C ALA A 57 -14.83 -14.30 -8.15
N ALA A 58 -13.56 -14.08 -7.79
CA ALA A 58 -12.54 -15.13 -7.76
C ALA A 58 -12.53 -15.95 -6.45
N LEU A 59 -13.21 -15.48 -5.40
CA LEU A 59 -13.27 -16.18 -4.12
C LEU A 59 -14.17 -17.42 -4.19
N PRO A 60 -13.91 -18.44 -3.36
CA PRO A 60 -14.81 -19.58 -3.21
C PRO A 60 -16.22 -19.13 -2.79
N PRO A 61 -17.30 -19.85 -3.16
CA PRO A 61 -18.69 -19.47 -2.83
C PRO A 61 -18.97 -19.25 -1.34
N ALA A 62 -18.22 -19.92 -0.46
CA ALA A 62 -18.32 -19.73 0.99
C ALA A 62 -17.83 -18.34 1.46
N GLN A 63 -17.12 -17.60 0.62
CA GLN A 63 -16.48 -16.31 0.91
C GLN A 63 -17.01 -15.17 0.01
N THR A 64 -18.07 -15.40 -0.78
CA THR A 64 -18.66 -14.38 -1.66
C THR A 64 -19.70 -13.49 -0.96
N ALA A 65 -19.89 -13.66 0.35
CA ALA A 65 -20.75 -12.79 1.13
C ALA A 65 -20.21 -11.33 1.09
N PRO A 66 -21.08 -10.32 1.22
CA PRO A 66 -20.62 -8.93 1.27
C PRO A 66 -19.66 -8.74 2.45
N PRO A 67 -18.56 -7.99 2.27
CA PRO A 67 -17.57 -7.80 3.32
C PRO A 67 -18.16 -7.03 4.51
N ASP A 68 -17.83 -7.44 5.73
CA ASP A 68 -18.36 -6.81 6.95
C ASP A 68 -17.91 -5.35 7.08
N GLN A 69 -16.68 -5.07 6.65
CA GLN A 69 -16.03 -3.76 6.68
C GLN A 69 -15.25 -3.52 5.39
N ILE A 70 -15.21 -2.27 4.94
CA ILE A 70 -14.39 -1.83 3.82
C ILE A 70 -13.41 -0.76 4.31
N ILE A 71 -12.15 -0.90 3.88
CA ILE A 71 -11.08 0.08 4.08
C ILE A 71 -10.52 0.45 2.70
N VAL A 72 -10.57 1.73 2.34
CA VAL A 72 -10.01 2.21 1.07
C VAL A 72 -8.66 2.88 1.31
N CYS A 73 -7.66 2.56 0.47
CA CYS A 73 -6.36 3.20 0.46
C CYS A 73 -6.20 4.06 -0.80
N ALA A 74 -5.97 5.36 -0.64
CA ALA A 74 -5.82 6.32 -1.75
C ALA A 74 -4.95 7.51 -1.34
N ASN A 75 -4.10 8.02 -2.24
CA ASN A 75 -3.44 9.33 -2.08
C ASN A 75 -3.97 10.36 -3.08
N SER A 76 -4.38 9.89 -4.25
CA SER A 76 -5.03 10.66 -5.28
C SER A 76 -6.49 10.98 -4.93
N PHE A 77 -6.94 12.13 -5.43
CA PHE A 77 -8.31 12.57 -5.24
C PHE A 77 -9.24 11.92 -6.25
N GLU A 78 -10.51 11.81 -5.85
CA GLU A 78 -11.60 11.60 -6.79
C GLU A 78 -11.66 12.73 -7.82
N HIS A 79 -12.35 12.45 -8.92
CA HIS A 79 -12.63 13.47 -9.94
C HIS A 79 -13.52 14.60 -9.41
N ASP A 80 -14.30 14.33 -8.35
CA ASP A 80 -15.10 15.28 -7.60
C ASP A 80 -14.74 15.16 -6.10
N LEU A 81 -14.36 16.28 -5.48
CA LEU A 81 -13.91 16.34 -4.09
C LEU A 81 -15.03 16.05 -3.06
N ALA A 82 -16.29 16.12 -3.47
CA ALA A 82 -17.43 15.75 -2.62
C ALA A 82 -17.66 14.23 -2.58
N LEU A 83 -16.98 13.46 -3.43
CA LEU A 83 -17.12 12.01 -3.48
C LEU A 83 -16.10 11.31 -2.59
N SER A 84 -16.58 10.27 -1.90
CA SER A 84 -15.77 9.35 -1.12
C SER A 84 -15.79 7.98 -1.77
N CYS A 85 -14.60 7.51 -2.19
CA CYS A 85 -14.43 6.16 -2.72
C CYS A 85 -14.88 5.10 -1.72
N ALA A 86 -14.54 5.28 -0.44
CA ALA A 86 -14.96 4.40 0.65
C ALA A 86 -16.49 4.30 0.76
N CYS A 87 -17.19 5.44 0.73
CA CYS A 87 -18.66 5.48 0.77
C CYS A 87 -19.29 4.86 -0.47
N ARG A 88 -18.72 5.09 -1.65
CA ARG A 88 -19.21 4.52 -2.90
C ARG A 88 -19.08 3.00 -2.92
N LEU A 89 -17.93 2.46 -2.53
CA LEU A 89 -17.71 1.01 -2.43
C LEU A 89 -18.63 0.38 -1.38
N HIS A 90 -18.82 1.03 -0.24
CA HIS A 90 -19.76 0.56 0.79
C HIS A 90 -21.19 0.43 0.29
N HIS A 91 -21.70 1.44 -0.42
CA HIS A 91 -23.02 1.37 -1.03
C HIS A 91 -23.10 0.27 -2.11
N ALA A 92 -22.11 0.20 -3.00
CA ALA A 92 -22.12 -0.72 -4.13
C ALA A 92 -21.94 -2.19 -3.73
N LEU A 93 -21.18 -2.46 -2.67
CA LEU A 93 -20.88 -3.82 -2.19
C LEU A 93 -21.79 -4.27 -1.03
N GLY A 94 -22.66 -3.39 -0.53
CA GLY A 94 -23.62 -3.71 0.53
C GLY A 94 -22.97 -4.07 1.87
N SER A 95 -21.86 -3.43 2.23
CA SER A 95 -21.17 -3.69 3.50
C SER A 95 -22.01 -3.22 4.69
N ASN A 96 -21.90 -3.91 5.83
CA ASN A 96 -22.74 -3.66 7.00
C ASN A 96 -22.24 -2.52 7.90
N ARG A 97 -20.99 -2.09 7.74
CA ARG A 97 -20.35 -1.11 8.63
C ARG A 97 -19.83 0.10 7.88
N SER A 98 -19.79 1.23 8.58
CA SER A 98 -19.34 2.50 8.02
C SER A 98 -17.92 2.36 7.47
N PRO A 99 -17.70 2.69 6.19
CA PRO A 99 -16.39 2.58 5.57
C PRO A 99 -15.50 3.73 6.00
N PHE A 100 -14.18 3.55 5.89
CA PHE A 100 -13.23 4.63 6.07
C PHE A 100 -12.07 4.48 5.08
N ALA A 101 -11.31 5.55 4.93
CA ALA A 101 -10.13 5.59 4.08
C ALA A 101 -8.85 5.82 4.90
N ILE A 102 -7.77 5.19 4.49
CA ILE A 102 -6.40 5.43 4.98
C ILE A 102 -5.59 5.96 3.79
N GLY A 103 -4.98 7.12 3.92
CA GLY A 103 -4.24 7.74 2.83
C GLY A 103 -3.05 8.52 3.32
N LEU A 104 -2.31 9.11 2.38
CA LEU A 104 -1.15 9.98 2.62
C LEU A 104 0.05 9.26 3.25
N LEU A 105 0.11 7.94 3.12
CA LEU A 105 1.27 7.10 3.47
C LEU A 105 1.89 6.44 2.23
N HIS A 106 1.49 6.87 1.02
CA HIS A 106 1.97 6.30 -0.25
C HIS A 106 1.80 4.77 -0.27
N GLY A 107 2.81 4.01 -0.71
CA GLY A 107 2.78 2.56 -0.77
C GLY A 107 2.65 1.86 0.59
N VAL A 108 2.79 2.58 1.71
CA VAL A 108 2.67 2.02 3.08
C VAL A 108 1.20 1.94 3.53
N SER A 109 0.29 2.66 2.86
CA SER A 109 -1.13 2.71 3.27
C SER A 109 -1.81 1.33 3.34
N PRO A 110 -1.58 0.36 2.43
CA PRO A 110 -2.13 -0.99 2.55
C PRO A 110 -1.63 -1.75 3.78
N LEU A 111 -0.38 -1.54 4.21
CA LEU A 111 0.16 -2.12 5.44
C LEU A 111 -0.54 -1.50 6.66
N MET A 112 -0.75 -0.19 6.66
CA MET A 112 -1.50 0.49 7.73
C MET A 112 -2.96 0.01 7.77
N ALA A 113 -3.57 -0.23 6.61
CA ALA A 113 -4.91 -0.80 6.53
C ALA A 113 -4.96 -2.24 7.04
N LEU A 114 -3.91 -3.04 6.80
CA LEU A 114 -3.78 -4.39 7.32
C LEU A 114 -3.65 -4.39 8.85
N ASP A 115 -2.82 -3.50 9.41
CA ASP A 115 -2.69 -3.31 10.85
C ASP A 115 -4.02 -2.91 11.50
N ALA A 116 -4.69 -1.90 10.94
CA ALA A 116 -6.01 -1.47 11.37
C ALA A 116 -7.05 -2.59 11.27
N ALA A 117 -7.03 -3.39 10.19
CA ALA A 117 -7.93 -4.53 9.99
C ALA A 117 -7.71 -5.60 11.07
N MET A 118 -6.45 -5.94 11.39
CA MET A 118 -6.13 -6.88 12.46
C MET A 118 -6.60 -6.37 13.82
N ALA A 119 -6.38 -5.09 14.13
CA ALA A 119 -6.84 -4.48 15.38
C ALA A 119 -8.37 -4.45 15.50
N LEU A 120 -9.08 -4.12 14.41
CA LEU A 120 -10.54 -4.15 14.35
C LEU A 120 -11.08 -5.57 14.55
N MET A 121 -10.51 -6.57 13.86
CA MET A 121 -10.89 -7.97 14.05
C MET A 121 -10.55 -8.48 15.46
N ALA A 122 -9.45 -8.04 16.06
CA ALA A 122 -9.12 -8.41 17.44
C ALA A 122 -10.14 -7.83 18.44
N ALA A 123 -10.59 -6.59 18.21
CA ALA A 123 -11.55 -5.89 19.06
C ALA A 123 -12.99 -6.39 18.89
N ASP A 124 -13.37 -6.83 17.69
CA ASP A 124 -14.74 -7.23 17.37
C ASP A 124 -14.77 -8.63 16.73
N THR A 125 -15.24 -9.60 17.50
CA THR A 125 -15.32 -11.01 17.08
C THR A 125 -16.38 -11.26 15.99
N GLN A 126 -17.31 -10.33 15.77
CA GLN A 126 -18.30 -10.42 14.69
C GLN A 126 -17.74 -9.99 13.34
N LEU A 127 -16.61 -9.27 13.30
CA LEU A 127 -15.91 -8.96 12.05
C LEU A 127 -15.22 -10.22 11.52
N SER A 128 -15.78 -10.82 10.47
CA SER A 128 -15.24 -12.03 9.85
C SER A 128 -14.39 -11.70 8.63
N THR A 129 -14.79 -10.67 7.87
CA THR A 129 -14.18 -10.28 6.59
C THR A 129 -13.99 -8.76 6.53
N ILE A 130 -12.79 -8.32 6.14
CA ILE A 130 -12.48 -6.93 5.88
C ILE A 130 -11.87 -6.83 4.49
N LEU A 131 -12.53 -6.07 3.61
CA LEU A 131 -12.02 -5.79 2.27
C LEU A 131 -11.16 -4.53 2.31
N ILE A 132 -9.88 -4.66 1.94
CA ILE A 132 -8.96 -3.54 1.75
C ILE A 132 -8.86 -3.29 0.25
N VAL A 133 -9.15 -2.08 -0.21
CA VAL A 133 -9.04 -1.71 -1.63
C VAL A 133 -8.08 -0.55 -1.76
N ALA A 134 -6.98 -0.75 -2.46
CA ALA A 134 -6.02 0.30 -2.78
C ALA A 134 -6.23 0.77 -4.21
N ALA A 135 -6.32 2.07 -4.42
CA ALA A 135 -6.49 2.66 -5.75
C ALA A 135 -5.70 3.96 -5.86
N GLU A 136 -5.07 4.14 -7.01
CA GLU A 136 -4.34 5.36 -7.36
C GLU A 136 -4.70 5.81 -8.77
N ARG A 137 -5.05 7.09 -8.92
CA ARG A 137 -5.30 7.74 -10.21
C ARG A 137 -4.66 9.12 -10.27
N TRP A 138 -3.54 9.24 -10.96
CA TRP A 138 -2.82 10.51 -11.09
C TRP A 138 -3.44 11.38 -12.19
N ARG A 139 -4.08 12.46 -11.77
CA ARG A 139 -4.67 13.47 -12.67
C ARG A 139 -3.86 14.75 -12.65
N ALA A 140 -3.86 15.49 -13.77
CA ALA A 140 -3.35 16.84 -13.79
C ALA A 140 -4.08 17.71 -12.73
N PRO A 141 -3.38 18.63 -12.03
CA PRO A 141 -2.02 19.09 -12.28
C PRO A 141 -0.91 18.30 -11.54
N PHE A 142 -1.23 17.17 -10.89
CA PHE A 142 -0.24 16.42 -10.10
C PHE A 142 0.76 15.69 -11.00
N SER A 143 2.05 15.77 -10.64
CA SER A 143 3.13 15.08 -11.35
C SER A 143 3.10 13.59 -11.04
N ARG A 144 3.15 12.76 -12.08
CA ARG A 144 3.42 11.30 -11.96
C ARG A 144 4.87 11.00 -11.62
N ARG A 145 5.77 11.98 -11.76
CA ARG A 145 7.19 11.77 -11.56
C ARG A 145 7.60 12.19 -10.16
N VAL A 146 8.27 11.28 -9.45
CA VAL A 146 8.88 11.51 -8.14
C VAL A 146 10.39 11.61 -8.35
N GLY A 147 10.86 12.83 -8.61
CA GLY A 147 12.26 13.12 -8.92
C GLY A 147 12.85 12.20 -10.00
N ALA A 148 14.03 11.64 -9.73
CA ALA A 148 14.63 10.55 -10.53
C ALA A 148 14.28 9.15 -9.99
N LEU A 149 13.50 9.06 -8.91
CA LEU A 149 13.26 7.82 -8.19
C LEU A 149 12.24 6.94 -8.90
N ALA A 150 11.05 7.47 -9.17
CA ALA A 150 9.93 6.67 -9.66
C ALA A 150 9.03 7.44 -10.63
N VAL A 151 8.31 6.67 -11.45
CA VAL A 151 7.17 7.14 -12.24
C VAL A 151 5.93 6.38 -11.78
N LEU A 152 4.87 7.13 -11.50
CA LEU A 152 3.65 6.63 -10.90
C LEU A 152 2.58 6.34 -11.95
N SER A 153 1.96 5.20 -11.77
CA SER A 153 0.97 4.62 -12.66
C SER A 153 -0.39 4.55 -11.98
N ASP A 154 -1.43 4.56 -12.80
CA ASP A 154 -2.80 4.38 -12.33
C ASP A 154 -3.10 2.90 -12.18
N GLY A 155 -3.83 2.55 -11.13
CA GLY A 155 -4.24 1.18 -10.90
C GLY A 155 -5.04 1.03 -9.61
N ALA A 156 -5.68 -0.12 -9.48
CA ALA A 156 -6.33 -0.52 -8.24
C ALA A 156 -6.17 -2.02 -8.02
N ALA A 157 -6.13 -2.42 -6.75
CA ALA A 157 -6.08 -3.79 -6.34
C ALA A 157 -6.77 -3.95 -4.98
N ALA A 158 -7.28 -5.15 -4.72
CA ALA A 158 -8.01 -5.46 -3.51
C ALA A 158 -7.38 -6.64 -2.78
N LEU A 159 -7.46 -6.62 -1.45
CA LEU A 159 -7.09 -7.71 -0.55
C LEU A 159 -8.29 -8.02 0.34
N LEU A 160 -8.58 -9.30 0.53
CA LEU A 160 -9.56 -9.74 1.51
C LEU A 160 -8.82 -10.28 2.73
N VAL A 161 -9.01 -9.62 3.87
CA VAL A 161 -8.59 -10.14 5.17
C VAL A 161 -9.76 -10.91 5.73
N ALA A 162 -9.56 -12.18 6.07
CA ALA A 162 -10.59 -12.99 6.70
C ALA A 162 -10.03 -13.68 7.95
N ARG A 163 -10.89 -13.84 8.95
CA ARG A 163 -10.49 -14.39 10.26
C ARG A 163 -10.10 -15.87 10.20
N ARG A 164 -10.79 -16.67 9.37
CA ARG A 164 -10.52 -18.13 9.20
C ARG A 164 -10.87 -18.63 7.78
N PRO A 165 -10.20 -18.16 6.70
CA PRO A 165 -10.51 -18.57 5.34
C PRO A 165 -9.61 -19.73 4.86
N GLY A 166 -9.74 -20.95 5.38
CA GLY A 166 -9.01 -22.12 4.83
C GLY A 166 -7.49 -21.90 4.65
N PRO A 167 -6.86 -22.48 3.61
CA PRO A 167 -5.44 -22.29 3.35
C PRO A 167 -5.17 -20.87 2.82
N GLY A 168 -4.16 -20.18 3.37
CA GLY A 168 -3.86 -18.80 3.00
C GLY A 168 -2.66 -18.19 3.71
N TRP A 169 -2.25 -17.00 3.25
CA TRP A 169 -1.16 -16.23 3.85
C TRP A 169 -1.64 -15.49 5.11
N CYS A 170 -1.02 -15.82 6.24
CA CYS A 170 -1.32 -15.28 7.55
C CYS A 170 -0.26 -14.27 7.97
N VAL A 171 -0.68 -13.08 8.41
CA VAL A 171 0.24 -12.06 8.93
C VAL A 171 0.81 -12.52 10.27
N ARG A 172 2.13 -12.71 10.33
CA ARG A 172 2.84 -13.07 11.57
C ARG A 172 3.25 -11.84 12.35
N HIS A 173 3.77 -10.83 11.64
CA HIS A 173 4.13 -9.56 12.22
C HIS A 173 4.09 -8.46 11.16
N LEU A 174 3.90 -7.22 11.61
CA LEU A 174 3.95 -6.03 10.79
C LEU A 174 4.56 -4.90 11.61
N SER A 175 5.43 -4.13 10.99
CA SER A 175 6.06 -2.94 11.57
C SER A 175 5.89 -1.78 10.59
N ILE A 176 5.36 -0.66 11.08
CA ILE A 176 5.21 0.57 10.31
C ILE A 176 5.87 1.70 11.08
N GLN A 177 6.66 2.49 10.36
CA GLN A 177 7.26 3.69 10.90
C GLN A 177 6.90 4.89 10.01
N THR A 178 6.31 5.89 10.63
CA THR A 178 6.14 7.22 10.03
C THR A 178 7.18 8.17 10.62
N PRO A 179 7.71 9.13 9.84
CA PRO A 179 8.68 10.09 10.35
C PRO A 179 8.10 10.88 11.54
N CYS A 180 8.92 11.11 12.56
CA CYS A 180 8.60 11.98 13.68
C CYS A 180 9.50 13.21 13.66
N GLY A 181 8.92 14.41 13.56
CA GLY A 181 9.63 15.69 13.60
C GLY A 181 9.85 16.34 12.22
N ALA A 182 10.68 17.38 12.19
CA ALA A 182 11.08 18.07 10.96
C ALA A 182 12.01 17.16 10.13
N TYR A 183 11.44 16.11 9.53
CA TYR A 183 12.09 15.42 8.43
C TYR A 183 12.44 16.51 7.41
N PRO A 184 13.74 16.75 7.11
CA PRO A 184 14.10 17.79 6.16
C PRO A 184 13.31 17.50 4.90
N LEU A 185 12.43 18.44 4.52
CA LEU A 185 11.61 18.39 3.31
C LEU A 185 12.39 17.64 2.26
N ALA A 186 11.86 16.49 1.81
CA ALA A 186 12.55 15.56 0.93
C ALA A 186 13.42 16.36 -0.06
N THR A 187 14.74 16.34 0.17
CA THR A 187 15.65 16.94 -0.79
C THR A 187 15.45 16.14 -2.08
N GLU A 188 15.56 16.78 -3.24
CA GLU A 188 15.17 16.21 -4.53
C GLU A 188 15.82 14.84 -4.86
N THR A 189 16.77 14.39 -4.04
CA THR A 189 17.52 13.15 -4.13
C THR A 189 17.12 12.03 -3.14
N ASN A 190 16.50 12.31 -1.98
CA ASN A 190 16.25 11.32 -0.91
C ASN A 190 14.77 11.23 -0.49
N TYR A 191 13.93 10.64 -1.34
CA TYR A 191 12.50 10.43 -1.05
C TYR A 191 12.20 9.24 -0.13
N VAL A 192 13.07 8.22 -0.11
CA VAL A 192 12.90 7.01 0.70
C VAL A 192 14.03 6.92 1.70
N ASP A 193 13.70 6.75 2.98
CA ASP A 193 14.67 6.52 4.05
C ASP A 193 15.06 5.04 4.10
N THR A 194 16.13 4.68 3.38
CA THR A 194 16.61 3.30 3.31
C THR A 194 17.23 2.79 4.61
N VAL A 195 17.66 3.70 5.50
CA VAL A 195 18.18 3.35 6.82
C VAL A 195 17.04 2.91 7.72
N THR A 196 15.99 3.72 7.79
CA THR A 196 14.79 3.39 8.56
C THR A 196 14.07 2.17 7.99
N LEU A 197 13.98 2.03 6.66
CA LEU A 197 13.42 0.84 6.03
C LEU A 197 14.18 -0.44 6.43
N ALA A 198 15.51 -0.41 6.40
CA ALA A 198 16.32 -1.56 6.80
C ALA A 198 16.17 -1.90 8.29
N HIS A 199 16.06 -0.88 9.14
CA HIS A 199 15.77 -1.07 10.56
C HIS A 199 14.41 -1.75 10.77
N VAL A 200 13.37 -1.29 10.09
CA VAL A 200 12.01 -1.85 10.16
C VAL A 200 11.97 -3.29 9.64
N ILE A 201 12.69 -3.61 8.55
CA ILE A 201 12.83 -4.98 8.05
C ILE A 201 13.51 -5.86 9.11
N GLY A 202 14.62 -5.40 9.68
CA GLY A 202 15.36 -6.12 10.72
C GLY A 202 14.52 -6.36 11.97
N GLU A 203 13.78 -5.37 12.45
CA GLU A 203 12.85 -5.51 13.58
C GLU A 203 11.76 -6.53 13.24
N THR A 204 11.16 -6.42 12.07
CA THR A 204 10.07 -7.32 11.64
C THR A 204 10.53 -8.77 11.65
N CYS A 205 11.70 -9.06 11.08
CA CYS A 205 12.34 -10.38 11.08
C CYS A 205 12.67 -10.87 12.50
N ALA A 206 13.23 -9.99 13.35
CA ALA A 206 13.59 -10.35 14.73
C ALA A 206 12.37 -10.70 15.59
N ARG A 207 11.22 -10.03 15.38
CA ARG A 207 9.96 -10.27 16.11
C ARG A 207 9.36 -11.65 15.87
N VAL A 208 9.68 -12.26 14.74
CA VAL A 208 9.22 -13.60 14.35
C VAL A 208 10.33 -14.64 14.42
N GLU A 209 11.52 -14.25 14.90
CA GLU A 209 12.71 -15.11 15.03
C GLU A 209 13.17 -15.73 13.69
N LEU A 210 13.03 -15.00 12.58
CA LEU A 210 13.47 -15.45 11.25
C LEU A 210 14.65 -14.62 10.74
N GLY A 211 15.64 -15.29 10.18
CA GLY A 211 16.73 -14.68 9.43
C GLY A 211 16.40 -14.49 7.94
N PRO A 212 17.14 -13.64 7.21
CA PRO A 212 16.95 -13.45 5.77
C PRO A 212 17.01 -14.75 4.93
N ALA A 213 17.79 -15.73 5.37
CA ALA A 213 17.94 -17.03 4.69
C ALA A 213 16.73 -17.96 4.86
N GLU A 214 15.77 -17.62 5.72
CA GLU A 214 14.54 -18.40 5.97
C GLU A 214 13.32 -17.87 5.20
N LEU A 215 13.45 -16.70 4.56
CA LEU A 215 12.37 -16.07 3.79
C LEU A 215 12.23 -16.69 2.41
N ASP A 216 11.18 -17.43 2.08
CA ASP A 216 11.00 -18.01 0.74
C ASP A 216 10.72 -16.98 -0.36
N TRP A 217 10.03 -15.89 0.00
CA TRP A 217 9.63 -14.83 -0.93
C TRP A 217 9.88 -13.44 -0.37
N ILE A 218 10.34 -12.53 -1.21
CA ILE A 218 10.53 -11.12 -0.88
C ILE A 218 9.80 -10.27 -1.91
N VAL A 219 8.81 -9.53 -1.46
CA VAL A 219 7.93 -8.68 -2.28
C VAL A 219 8.24 -7.21 -1.95
N PRO A 220 9.19 -6.58 -2.66
CA PRO A 220 9.51 -5.17 -2.48
C PRO A 220 8.40 -4.23 -3.02
N ALA A 221 8.46 -2.93 -2.74
CA ALA A 221 7.69 -1.97 -3.55
C ALA A 221 8.37 -1.76 -4.91
N ALA A 222 7.62 -1.72 -6.02
CA ALA A 222 8.12 -1.53 -7.38
C ALA A 222 8.45 -0.06 -7.68
N ILE A 223 9.18 0.59 -6.77
CA ILE A 223 9.55 2.00 -6.86
C ILE A 223 10.70 2.19 -7.85
N ASN A 224 11.81 1.48 -7.64
CA ASN A 224 13.03 1.61 -8.43
C ASN A 224 13.92 0.35 -8.26
N PRO A 225 14.38 -0.30 -9.33
CA PRO A 225 15.26 -1.47 -9.23
C PRO A 225 16.55 -1.23 -8.43
N ARG A 226 17.14 -0.03 -8.50
CA ARG A 226 18.33 0.34 -7.71
C ARG A 226 18.01 0.45 -6.22
N LEU A 227 16.84 0.97 -5.86
CA LEU A 227 16.38 1.01 -4.47
C LEU A 227 16.16 -0.41 -3.93
N ILE A 228 15.51 -1.27 -4.72
CA ILE A 228 15.30 -2.68 -4.35
C ILE A 228 16.64 -3.37 -4.11
N HIS A 229 17.61 -3.17 -5.00
CA HIS A 229 18.96 -3.70 -4.84
C HIS A 229 19.68 -3.15 -3.59
N GLU A 230 19.63 -1.83 -3.36
CA GLU A 230 20.24 -1.21 -2.17
C GLU A 230 19.67 -1.79 -0.88
N VAL A 231 18.34 -1.87 -0.76
CA VAL A 231 17.66 -2.43 0.41
C VAL A 231 18.02 -3.90 0.59
N SER A 232 18.08 -4.66 -0.50
CA SER A 232 18.42 -6.08 -0.46
C SER A 232 19.84 -6.31 0.06
N VAL A 233 20.83 -5.57 -0.46
CA VAL A 233 22.22 -5.63 0.02
C VAL A 233 22.31 -5.20 1.49
N ARG A 234 21.66 -4.09 1.86
CA ARG A 234 21.70 -3.56 3.23
C ARG A 234 21.11 -4.52 4.27
N CYS A 235 20.07 -5.26 3.90
CA CYS A 235 19.37 -6.19 4.78
C CYS A 235 19.82 -7.66 4.61
N ALA A 236 20.85 -7.92 3.79
CA ALA A 236 21.30 -9.26 3.42
C ALA A 236 20.17 -10.17 2.90
N LEU A 237 19.24 -9.59 2.13
CA LEU A 237 18.13 -10.33 1.52
C LEU A 237 18.63 -11.12 0.31
N PRO A 238 18.31 -12.43 0.19
CA PRO A 238 18.73 -13.24 -0.95
C PRO A 238 18.09 -12.74 -2.25
N ALA A 239 18.92 -12.37 -3.23
CA ALA A 239 18.46 -11.78 -4.49
C ALA A 239 17.55 -12.72 -5.29
N GLU A 240 17.81 -14.01 -5.23
CA GLU A 240 17.04 -15.07 -5.88
C GLU A 240 15.63 -15.25 -5.31
N ARG A 241 15.36 -14.67 -4.13
CA ARG A 241 14.04 -14.71 -3.47
C ARG A 241 13.27 -13.41 -3.63
N VAL A 242 13.89 -12.38 -4.21
CA VAL A 242 13.24 -11.12 -4.55
C VAL A 242 12.38 -11.33 -5.79
N TRP A 243 11.07 -11.31 -5.60
CA TRP A 243 10.12 -11.35 -6.71
C TRP A 243 10.09 -9.99 -7.38
N ALA A 244 10.10 -9.97 -8.72
CA ALA A 244 9.92 -8.79 -9.55
C ALA A 244 9.09 -9.15 -10.79
N ASP A 245 8.20 -8.24 -11.18
CA ASP A 245 7.51 -8.28 -12.46
C ASP A 245 8.25 -7.32 -13.40
N GLU A 246 9.03 -7.87 -14.32
CA GLU A 246 9.85 -7.11 -15.26
C GLU A 246 9.01 -6.29 -16.25
N ASP A 247 7.75 -6.69 -16.49
CA ASP A 247 6.83 -6.06 -17.42
C ASP A 247 5.86 -5.08 -16.74
N ALA A 248 5.98 -4.88 -15.41
CA ALA A 248 5.10 -4.01 -14.65
C ALA A 248 5.18 -2.56 -15.17
N PRO A 249 4.04 -1.91 -15.48
CA PRO A 249 4.03 -0.59 -16.10
C PRO A 249 4.20 0.52 -15.05
N GLY A 250 5.31 0.53 -14.31
CA GLY A 250 5.64 1.53 -13.29
C GLY A 250 5.09 1.22 -11.89
N CYS A 251 5.25 2.17 -10.97
CA CYS A 251 4.81 2.01 -9.57
C CYS A 251 3.35 2.44 -9.42
N PHE A 252 2.48 1.56 -8.93
CA PHE A 252 1.05 1.85 -8.75
C PHE A 252 0.73 2.66 -7.49
N GLY A 253 1.72 3.34 -6.92
CA GLY A 253 1.56 4.16 -5.72
C GLY A 253 1.02 3.34 -4.56
N VAL A 254 -0.15 3.73 -4.04
CA VAL A 254 -0.80 2.98 -2.95
C VAL A 254 -1.24 1.57 -3.35
N ALA A 255 -1.55 1.32 -4.63
CA ALA A 255 -2.00 0.01 -5.10
C ALA A 255 -0.84 -0.95 -5.38
N ASP A 256 0.41 -0.49 -5.27
CA ASP A 256 1.61 -1.24 -5.64
C ASP A 256 1.74 -2.55 -4.87
N LEU A 257 1.69 -2.52 -3.54
CA LEU A 257 1.84 -3.72 -2.72
C LEU A 257 0.76 -4.77 -3.02
N PRO A 258 -0.55 -4.44 -3.04
CA PRO A 258 -1.58 -5.41 -3.42
C PRO A 258 -1.42 -5.94 -4.85
N VAL A 259 -1.06 -5.11 -5.83
CA VAL A 259 -0.81 -5.55 -7.22
C VAL A 259 0.34 -6.56 -7.27
N ARG A 260 1.42 -6.30 -6.54
CA ARG A 260 2.60 -7.19 -6.51
C ARG A 260 2.32 -8.50 -5.80
N LEU A 261 1.58 -8.47 -4.70
CA LEU A 261 1.10 -9.69 -4.05
C LEU A 261 0.25 -10.52 -5.01
N ASP A 262 -0.72 -9.89 -5.66
CA ASP A 262 -1.61 -10.53 -6.63
C ASP A 262 -0.83 -11.15 -7.81
N GLY A 263 0.19 -10.45 -8.33
CA GLY A 263 1.12 -10.97 -9.32
C GLY A 263 1.89 -12.21 -8.85
N LEU A 264 2.52 -12.14 -7.67
CA LEU A 264 3.25 -13.28 -7.10
C LEU A 264 2.31 -14.47 -6.86
N LEU A 265 1.17 -14.25 -6.21
CA LEU A 265 0.24 -15.32 -5.81
C LEU A 265 -0.37 -16.06 -7.01
N ARG A 266 -0.48 -15.42 -8.17
CA ARG A 266 -0.86 -16.12 -9.42
C ARG A 266 0.28 -16.93 -10.05
N SER A 267 1.52 -16.61 -9.71
CA SER A 267 2.72 -17.25 -10.29
C SER A 267 3.25 -18.45 -9.49
N ILE A 268 2.74 -18.65 -8.26
CA ILE A 268 3.25 -19.68 -7.35
C ILE A 268 2.15 -20.62 -6.87
N ALA A 269 2.54 -21.86 -6.56
CA ALA A 269 1.75 -22.76 -5.72
C ALA A 269 2.38 -22.75 -4.32
N PRO A 270 1.77 -22.08 -3.33
CA PRO A 270 2.37 -21.93 -2.02
C PRO A 270 2.43 -23.27 -1.26
N VAL A 271 3.48 -23.43 -0.47
CA VAL A 271 3.71 -24.60 0.39
C VAL A 271 3.55 -24.20 1.86
N SER A 272 3.02 -25.09 2.69
CA SER A 272 2.85 -24.82 4.13
C SER A 272 4.17 -24.40 4.78
N HIS A 273 4.09 -23.42 5.68
CA HIS A 273 5.22 -22.81 6.39
C HIS A 273 6.21 -22.04 5.51
N GLN A 274 5.82 -21.66 4.30
CA GLN A 274 6.60 -20.69 3.53
C GLN A 274 6.47 -19.29 4.13
N HIS A 275 7.58 -18.56 4.16
CA HIS A 275 7.66 -17.21 4.69
C HIS A 275 7.80 -16.17 3.58
N MET A 276 7.00 -15.12 3.64
CA MET A 276 7.05 -14.01 2.72
C MET A 276 7.31 -12.71 3.46
N LEU A 277 8.37 -12.01 3.08
CA LEU A 277 8.64 -10.64 3.50
C LEU A 277 8.06 -9.67 2.47
N VAL A 278 7.20 -8.77 2.91
CA VAL A 278 6.69 -7.68 2.07
C VAL A 278 7.17 -6.37 2.67
N TRP A 279 7.67 -5.46 1.84
CA TRP A 279 8.02 -4.13 2.32
C TRP A 279 7.58 -3.05 1.35
N SER A 280 7.29 -1.88 1.90
CA SER A 280 6.89 -0.71 1.12
C SER A 280 7.41 0.58 1.75
N ALA A 281 7.43 1.63 0.95
CA ALA A 281 7.91 2.94 1.35
C ALA A 281 7.03 4.07 0.80
N GLY A 282 7.03 5.17 1.52
CA GLY A 282 6.49 6.44 1.09
C GLY A 282 7.58 7.45 0.81
N PHE A 283 7.24 8.45 -0.01
CA PHE A 283 8.18 9.43 -0.55
C PHE A 283 8.48 10.58 0.42
N GLN A 284 8.05 10.46 1.67
CA GLN A 284 8.31 11.39 2.76
C GLN A 284 8.81 10.64 4.01
N GLY A 285 9.47 9.48 3.83
CA GLY A 285 10.11 8.72 4.92
C GLY A 285 9.21 7.74 5.67
N GLN A 286 7.95 7.55 5.24
CA GLN A 286 7.14 6.43 5.74
C GLN A 286 7.73 5.12 5.24
N VAL A 287 7.81 4.12 6.09
CA VAL A 287 8.24 2.77 5.71
C VAL A 287 7.37 1.74 6.42
N GLY A 288 7.19 0.59 5.79
CA GLY A 288 6.47 -0.51 6.41
C GLY A 288 6.96 -1.84 5.91
N CYS A 289 6.88 -2.84 6.79
CA CYS A 289 7.20 -4.21 6.49
C CYS A 289 6.19 -5.15 7.14
N ALA A 290 5.87 -6.25 6.46
CA ALA A 290 5.10 -7.34 7.02
C ALA A 290 5.78 -8.67 6.70
N LEU A 291 5.68 -9.60 7.64
CA LEU A 291 6.05 -10.98 7.43
C LEU A 291 4.79 -11.84 7.45
N LEU A 292 4.59 -12.60 6.39
CA LEU A 292 3.48 -13.53 6.23
C LEU A 292 4.00 -14.96 6.22
N GLU A 293 3.18 -15.88 6.73
CA GLU A 293 3.41 -17.31 6.63
C GLU A 293 2.24 -17.95 5.89
N PHE A 294 2.51 -18.87 4.97
CA PHE A 294 1.45 -19.65 4.36
C PHE A 294 0.99 -20.77 5.30
N CYS A 295 -0.25 -20.66 5.75
CA CYS A 295 -0.93 -21.70 6.52
C CYS A 295 -1.74 -22.55 5.54
N GLY A 296 -1.30 -23.79 5.28
CA GLY A 296 -2.08 -24.75 4.48
C GLY A 296 -3.27 -25.32 5.25
N ASP A 297 -3.98 -26.26 4.61
CA ASP A 297 -4.95 -27.08 5.33
C ASP A 297 -4.20 -27.85 6.43
N ALA A 298 -4.69 -27.77 7.67
CA ALA A 298 -4.18 -28.60 8.75
C ALA A 298 -4.30 -30.08 8.30
N PRO A 299 -3.24 -30.90 8.47
CA PRO A 299 -3.32 -32.32 8.14
C PRO A 299 -4.38 -33.07 8.96
#